data_AF-A0A6V8D4H6-F1
#
_entry.id   AF-A0A6V8D4H6-F1
#
_cell.length_a   1.000
_cell.length_b   1.000
_cell.length_c   1.000
_cell.angle_alpha   90.00
_cell.angle_beta   90.00
_cell.angle_gamma   90.00
#
_symmetry.space_group_name_H-M   'P 1'
#
loop_
_entity.id
_entity.type
_entity.pdbx_description
1 polymer ?
#
loop_
_entity_poly.entity_id
_entity_poly.type
_entity_poly.pdbx_seq_one_letter_code
_entity_poly.pdbx_strand_id
1 'polypeptide(L)'
;MVRRTLAERFADLDTPDERTDEEEIWGVVRAVLNIARVVVFLSIILVSEMLEEYFFNGLSVAIWSLIIGIPLFFAISVSILLGDSWFPKTEDEDTAVLRPIRRRD
;
A
#
# COMPACT_ATOMS: atom_id res chain seq x y z
N MET A 1 -6.29 38.40 19.11
CA MET A 1 -7.11 37.22 18.76
C MET A 1 -7.76 37.54 17.42
N VAL A 2 -7.09 37.20 16.32
CA VAL A 2 -7.56 37.55 14.96
C VAL A 2 -8.61 36.51 14.58
N ARG A 3 -9.85 36.95 14.34
CA ARG A 3 -10.88 36.10 13.73
C ARG A 3 -10.44 35.86 12.29
N ARG A 4 -9.88 34.68 12.00
CA ARG A 4 -9.72 34.25 10.60
C ARG A 4 -11.11 34.22 10.00
N THR A 5 -11.35 35.08 9.02
CA THR A 5 -12.65 35.25 8.39
C THR A 5 -12.98 33.99 7.61
N LEU A 6 -14.26 33.62 7.53
CA LEU A 6 -14.70 32.43 6.80
C LEU A 6 -14.16 32.39 5.37
N ALA A 7 -13.98 33.56 4.74
CA ALA A 7 -13.32 33.73 3.44
C ALA A 7 -11.90 33.13 3.37
N GLU A 8 -11.12 33.23 4.45
CA GLU A 8 -9.76 32.69 4.56
C GLU A 8 -9.78 31.16 4.66
N ARG A 9 -10.82 30.58 5.28
CA ARG A 9 -11.05 29.13 5.31
C ARG A 9 -11.56 28.59 3.97
N PHE A 10 -12.34 29.38 3.23
CA PHE A 10 -12.76 29.03 1.88
C PHE A 10 -11.60 29.11 0.88
N ALA A 11 -10.68 30.06 1.05
CA ALA A 11 -9.46 30.15 0.25
C ALA A 11 -8.51 28.95 0.47
N ASP A 12 -8.41 28.45 1.70
CA ASP A 12 -7.65 27.23 2.05
C ASP A 12 -8.29 25.92 1.52
N LEU A 13 -9.57 25.96 1.12
CA LEU A 13 -10.29 24.82 0.53
C LEU A 13 -10.29 24.88 -1.00
N ASP A 14 -9.92 26.02 -1.58
CA ASP A 14 -9.80 26.27 -3.02
C ASP A 14 -8.38 25.97 -3.53
N THR A 15 -7.50 25.53 -2.62
CA THR A 15 -6.21 24.94 -2.99
C THR A 15 -6.48 23.62 -3.72
N PRO A 16 -6.12 23.51 -5.02
CA PRO A 16 -6.30 22.27 -5.75
C PRO A 16 -5.48 21.18 -5.05
N ASP A 17 -6.08 19.99 -4.91
CA ASP A 17 -5.43 18.79 -4.39
C ASP A 17 -4.14 18.58 -5.19
N GLU A 18 -2.98 18.93 -4.63
CA GLU A 18 -1.68 18.87 -5.31
C GLU A 18 -1.15 17.44 -5.42
N ARG A 19 -2.02 16.44 -5.25
CA ARG A 19 -1.69 15.06 -5.57
C ARG A 19 -1.53 14.93 -7.07
N THR A 20 -0.30 14.70 -7.50
CA THR A 20 -0.02 14.36 -8.89
C THR A 20 -0.82 13.12 -9.29
N ASP A 21 -1.44 13.12 -10.49
CA ASP A 21 -2.24 12.01 -11.01
C ASP A 21 -1.52 10.64 -10.89
N GLU A 22 -0.20 10.65 -10.99
CA GLU A 22 0.66 9.48 -10.86
C GLU A 22 0.61 8.84 -9.45
N GLU A 23 0.50 9.65 -8.40
CA GLU A 23 0.44 9.19 -7.01
C GLU A 23 -0.93 8.57 -6.67
N GLU A 24 -2.01 9.07 -7.25
CA GLU A 24 -3.33 8.47 -7.13
C GLU A 24 -3.36 7.10 -7.83
N ILE A 25 -2.83 7.01 -9.05
CA ILE A 25 -2.69 5.74 -9.80
C ILE A 25 -1.83 4.74 -9.02
N TRP A 26 -0.70 5.19 -8.45
CA TRP A 26 0.14 4.33 -7.63
C TRP A 26 -0.60 3.81 -6.39
N GLY A 27 -1.42 4.63 -5.76
CA GLY A 27 -2.28 4.21 -4.64
C GLY A 27 -3.20 3.04 -5.01
N VAL A 28 -3.87 3.10 -6.17
CA VAL A 28 -4.73 2.02 -6.67
C VAL A 28 -3.91 0.77 -6.99
N VAL A 29 -2.79 0.91 -7.71
CA VAL A 29 -1.90 -0.20 -8.06
C VAL A 29 -1.38 -0.89 -6.80
N ARG A 30 -0.91 -0.12 -5.81
CA ARG A 30 -0.45 -0.64 -4.51
C ARG A 30 -1.55 -1.43 -3.81
N ALA A 31 -2.79 -0.94 -3.82
CA ALA A 31 -3.91 -1.66 -3.20
C ALA A 31 -4.16 -3.01 -3.91
N VAL A 32 -4.21 -3.01 -5.24
CA VAL A 32 -4.38 -4.24 -6.03
C VAL A 32 -3.23 -5.22 -5.80
N LEU A 33 -1.98 -4.75 -5.77
CA LEU A 33 -0.81 -5.61 -5.50
C LEU A 33 -0.87 -6.23 -4.10
N ASN A 34 -1.34 -5.50 -3.09
CA ASN A 34 -1.53 -6.05 -1.75
C ASN A 34 -2.61 -7.14 -1.72
N ILE A 35 -3.74 -6.92 -2.41
CA ILE A 35 -4.79 -7.94 -2.54
C ILE A 35 -4.27 -9.17 -3.28
N ALA A 36 -3.58 -8.96 -4.41
CA ALA A 36 -2.96 -10.03 -5.19
C ALA A 36 -2.01 -10.86 -4.34
N ARG A 37 -1.24 -10.22 -3.45
CA ARG A 37 -0.34 -10.91 -2.52
C ARG A 37 -1.08 -11.88 -1.60
N VAL A 38 -2.22 -11.46 -1.05
CA VAL A 38 -3.08 -12.32 -0.22
C VAL A 38 -3.64 -13.48 -1.04
N VAL A 39 -4.12 -13.20 -2.27
CA VAL A 39 -4.63 -14.23 -3.18
C VAL A 39 -3.57 -15.26 -3.51
N VAL A 40 -2.34 -14.84 -3.82
CA VAL A 40 -1.20 -15.76 -4.08
C VAL A 40 -0.94 -16.63 -2.86
N PHE A 41 -0.90 -16.04 -1.67
CA PHE A 41 -0.68 -16.81 -0.43
C PHE A 41 -1.76 -17.87 -0.19
N LEU A 42 -3.04 -17.50 -0.35
CA LEU A 42 -4.15 -18.45 -0.24
C LEU A 42 -4.10 -19.52 -1.34
N SER A 43 -3.70 -19.15 -2.55
CA SER A 43 -3.55 -20.07 -3.66
C SER A 43 -2.47 -21.11 -3.40
N ILE A 44 -1.34 -20.73 -2.79
CA ILE A 44 -0.28 -21.66 -2.39
C ILE A 44 -0.84 -22.70 -1.42
N ILE A 45 -1.58 -22.26 -0.39
CA ILE A 45 -2.18 -23.17 0.60
C ILE A 45 -3.18 -24.11 -0.08
N LEU A 46 -4.09 -23.55 -0.87
CA LEU A 46 -5.15 -24.31 -1.53
C LEU A 46 -4.59 -25.35 -2.52
N VAL A 47 -3.63 -24.94 -3.36
CA VAL A 47 -2.96 -25.82 -4.32
C VAL A 47 -2.17 -26.90 -3.60
N SER A 48 -1.47 -26.56 -2.51
CA SER A 48 -0.70 -27.53 -1.74
C SER A 48 -1.59 -28.59 -1.10
N GLU A 49 -2.74 -28.19 -0.54
CA GLU A 49 -3.65 -29.13 0.11
C GLU A 49 -4.41 -29.98 -0.93
N MET A 50 -4.98 -29.35 -1.96
CA MET A 50 -5.85 -30.05 -2.91
C MET A 50 -5.09 -30.94 -3.90
N LEU A 51 -3.82 -30.63 -4.18
CA LEU A 51 -3.02 -31.34 -5.18
C LEU A 51 -1.84 -32.11 -4.57
N GLU A 52 -1.88 -32.41 -3.27
CA GLU A 52 -0.81 -33.13 -2.57
C GLU A 52 -0.48 -34.48 -3.23
N GLU A 53 -1.51 -35.22 -3.66
CA GLU A 53 -1.37 -36.55 -4.26
C GLU A 53 -0.79 -36.54 -5.68
N TYR A 54 -0.75 -35.38 -6.33
CA TYR A 54 -0.26 -35.26 -7.70
C TYR A 54 1.24 -34.99 -7.72
N PHE A 55 1.96 -35.78 -8.53
CA PHE A 55 3.39 -35.62 -8.75
C PHE A 55 3.66 -35.15 -10.18
N PHE A 56 4.46 -34.10 -10.31
CA PHE A 56 4.92 -33.57 -11.58
C PHE A 56 6.45 -33.50 -11.58
N ASN A 57 7.09 -34.09 -12.60
CA ASN A 57 8.56 -34.16 -12.72
C ASN A 57 9.26 -34.71 -11.45
N GLY A 58 8.65 -35.69 -10.77
CA GLY A 58 9.21 -36.32 -9.58
C GLY A 58 9.11 -35.51 -8.28
N LEU A 59 8.45 -34.34 -8.31
CA LEU A 59 8.13 -33.54 -7.13
C LEU A 59 6.60 -33.44 -6.99
N SER A 60 6.10 -33.33 -5.77
CA SER A 60 4.66 -33.10 -5.58
C SER A 60 4.28 -31.72 -6.12
N VAL A 61 3.04 -31.59 -6.61
CA VAL A 61 2.50 -30.32 -7.08
C VAL A 61 2.47 -29.30 -5.93
N ALA A 62 2.31 -29.74 -4.69
CA ALA A 62 2.49 -28.91 -3.50
C ALA A 62 3.89 -28.28 -3.39
N ILE A 63 4.95 -29.05 -3.68
CA ILE A 63 6.32 -28.49 -3.71
C ILE A 63 6.48 -27.50 -4.87
N TRP A 64 5.93 -27.80 -6.04
CA TRP A 64 5.95 -26.86 -7.17
C TRP A 64 5.22 -25.56 -6.87
N SER A 65 4.10 -25.62 -6.14
CA SER A 65 3.34 -24.45 -5.71
C SER A 65 4.20 -23.53 -4.84
N LEU A 66 5.04 -24.09 -3.96
CA LEU A 66 5.97 -23.34 -3.12
C LEU A 66 7.12 -22.75 -3.94
N ILE A 67 7.72 -23.54 -4.83
CA ILE A 67 8.83 -23.12 -5.69
C ILE A 67 8.44 -21.92 -6.55
N ILE A 68 7.20 -21.86 -7.05
CA ILE A 68 6.72 -20.76 -7.90
C ILE A 68 6.07 -19.66 -7.05
N GLY A 69 5.26 -20.03 -6.07
CA GLY A 69 4.45 -19.13 -5.29
C GLY A 69 5.26 -18.23 -4.36
N ILE A 70 6.30 -18.74 -3.71
CA ILE A 70 7.14 -17.93 -2.82
C ILE A 70 7.89 -16.85 -3.61
N PRO A 71 8.60 -17.16 -4.72
CA PRO A 71 9.21 -16.12 -5.55
C PRO A 71 8.20 -15.11 -6.08
N LEU A 72 6.99 -15.55 -6.48
CA LEU A 72 5.94 -14.63 -6.94
C LEU A 72 5.47 -13.69 -5.82
N PHE A 73 5.23 -14.21 -4.62
CA PHE A 73 4.87 -13.43 -3.45
C PHE A 73 5.95 -12.40 -3.10
N PHE A 74 7.21 -12.83 -3.18
CA PHE A 74 8.35 -11.95 -2.94
C PHE A 74 8.47 -10.87 -4.02
N ALA A 75 8.31 -11.22 -5.30
CA ALA A 75 8.33 -10.28 -6.41
C ALA A 75 7.26 -9.19 -6.23
N ILE A 76 6.02 -9.56 -5.90
CA ILE A 76 4.95 -8.58 -5.60
C ILE A 76 5.34 -7.69 -4.42
N SER A 77 5.89 -8.27 -3.36
CA SER A 77 6.30 -7.52 -2.17
C SER A 77 7.40 -6.50 -2.50
N VAL A 78 8.39 -6.92 -3.29
CA VAL A 78 9.47 -6.05 -3.78
C VAL A 78 8.92 -4.97 -4.70
N SER A 79 8.00 -5.28 -5.61
CA SER A 79 7.34 -4.28 -6.47
C SER A 79 6.63 -3.19 -5.66
N ILE A 80 5.95 -3.56 -4.58
CA ILE A 80 5.31 -2.59 -3.67
C ILE A 80 6.38 -1.73 -2.98
N LEU A 81 7.45 -2.33 -2.46
CA LEU A 81 8.54 -1.60 -1.79
C LEU A 81 9.25 -0.63 -2.73
N LEU A 82 9.51 -1.04 -3.96
CA LEU A 82 10.12 -0.17 -4.97
C LEU A 82 9.18 0.96 -5.35
N GLY A 83 7.91 0.69 -5.66
CA GLY A 83 7.04 1.81 -6.03
C GLY A 83 6.73 2.76 -4.86
N ASP A 84 6.72 2.29 -3.61
CA ASP A 84 6.59 3.16 -2.43
C ASP A 84 7.79 4.09 -2.25
N SER A 85 8.99 3.67 -2.69
CA SER A 85 10.17 4.55 -2.67
C SER A 85 10.25 5.52 -3.86
N TRP A 86 9.55 5.24 -4.96
CA TRP A 86 9.52 6.09 -6.15
C TRP A 86 8.42 7.15 -6.09
N PHE A 87 7.30 6.84 -5.43
CA PHE A 87 6.17 7.73 -5.22
C PHE A 87 5.98 7.97 -3.72
N PRO A 88 6.88 8.76 -3.08
CA PRO A 88 6.78 9.05 -1.66
C PRO A 88 5.43 9.71 -1.40
N LYS A 89 4.70 9.18 -0.42
CA LYS A 89 3.48 9.82 0.05
C LYS A 89 3.81 11.27 0.41
N THR A 90 3.18 12.23 -0.24
CA THR A 90 2.98 13.53 0.42
C THR A 90 2.04 13.25 1.57
N GLU A 91 2.60 12.92 2.74
CA GLU A 91 1.89 13.07 3.99
C GLU A 91 1.54 14.56 4.05
N ASP A 92 0.29 14.89 3.68
CA ASP A 92 -0.36 16.01 4.35
C ASP A 92 -0.14 15.75 5.83
N GLU A 93 0.68 16.60 6.42
CA GLU A 93 1.03 16.58 7.82
C GLU A 93 -0.24 16.22 8.58
N ASP A 94 -0.20 15.11 9.32
CA ASP A 94 -0.96 14.99 10.55
C ASP A 94 -0.45 16.14 11.43
N THR A 95 -0.95 17.34 11.15
CA THR A 95 -0.98 18.49 12.04
C THR A 95 -1.96 18.10 13.15
N ALA A 96 -1.65 17.01 13.86
CA ALA A 96 -1.92 16.84 15.26
C ALA A 96 -1.14 17.96 15.96
N VAL A 97 -1.74 19.14 15.90
CA VAL A 97 -1.33 20.41 16.50
C VAL A 97 -0.74 20.15 17.89
N LEU A 98 0.58 19.96 17.96
CA LEU A 98 1.34 20.17 19.19
C LEU A 98 1.47 21.68 19.34
N ARG A 99 0.37 22.34 19.74
CA ARG A 99 0.45 23.74 20.19
C ARG A 99 1.32 23.75 21.44
N PRO A 100 2.47 24.44 21.44
CA PRO A 100 3.25 24.61 22.65
C PRO A 100 2.39 25.39 23.66
N ILE A 101 2.30 24.87 24.88
CA ILE A 101 1.63 25.52 25.99
C ILE A 101 2.45 26.75 26.37
N ARG A 102 2.25 27.86 25.66
CA ARG A 102 2.82 29.16 26.04
C ARG A 102 2.07 29.62 27.27
N ARG A 103 2.64 29.31 28.45
CA ARG A 103 2.27 29.90 29.74
C ARG A 103 2.17 31.41 29.56
N ARG A 104 1.00 31.96 29.91
CA ARG A 104 0.87 33.40 30.14
C ARG A 104 1.41 33.68 31.54
N ASP A 105 2.13 34.79 31.59
CA ASP A 105 2.65 35.53 32.75
C ASP A 105 3.95 34.99 33.37
#